data_AF-A0A4R2HN01-F1
#
_entry.id   AF-A0A4R2HN01-F1
#
_cell.length_a   1.000
_cell.length_b   1.000
_cell.length_c   1.000
_cell.angle_alpha   90.00
_cell.angle_beta   90.00
_cell.angle_gamma   90.00
#
_symmetry.space_group_name_H-M   'P 1'
#
loop_
_entity.id
_entity.type
_entity.pdbx_description
1 polymer ?
#
loop_
_entity_poly.entity_id
_entity_poly.type
_entity_poly.pdbx_seq_one_letter_code
_entity_poly.pdbx_strand_id
1 'polypeptide(L)'
;MPTAARGATLILLGALLAQAPLTAAAYQPRDRTTSSAPATAIPASEPTTAVPSTETPTQPVAQDTAARSWSEVVKQVTETSPNSLELRSADSSARASSVMRCFKLEEENYCLGLGFVDQVPSGAALQEMMAPPPSVSADGEVGVEQDIPTGDLTPQAFVAERASMPKSARVNAELDEMQAAWDGRDKARSLRLLDASSEPTPPTPTAPPTATPTAPTTPVPSTPMPTRSAPSRGTPTPVPTPVAPVKLPTSSYIMKGFRTSQEKGYWCGPATFQSIDWADDNQKDTQASWAKDLGTTTSGTAISAMVKQTNLKTNWDLAAGTYIVQNVGHWNAQKFFTVHQNHLGDGRPAPVIEHTQLLKRYFPYLAFNHSGHYQVGRGYDRAKGTIAIYEVFNERRFNSRGNVTDGPKNIPATALFNATLANSFKNIGL
;
A
#
# COMPACT_ATOMS: atom_id res chain seq x y z
N MET A 1 -65.98 41.09 10.25
CA MET A 1 -64.66 40.45 10.21
C MET A 1 -63.81 41.03 11.34
N PRO A 2 -63.52 40.29 12.41
CA PRO A 2 -62.59 40.73 13.45
C PRO A 2 -61.31 39.88 13.54
N THR A 3 -60.29 40.49 14.12
CA THR A 3 -58.95 39.97 14.40
C THR A 3 -58.93 38.73 15.30
N ALA A 4 -57.99 37.83 15.05
CA ALA A 4 -57.62 36.75 15.97
C ALA A 4 -56.10 36.72 16.17
N ALA A 5 -55.65 36.99 17.39
CA ALA A 5 -54.24 36.92 17.76
C ALA A 5 -53.79 35.47 17.97
N ARG A 6 -52.55 35.17 17.55
CA ARG A 6 -51.74 34.03 17.99
C ARG A 6 -50.33 34.58 18.18
N GLY A 7 -49.63 34.39 19.29
CA GLY A 7 -49.76 33.32 20.28
C GLY A 7 -48.42 32.58 20.29
N ALA A 8 -47.39 33.25 20.81
CA ALA A 8 -46.02 32.74 20.78
C ALA A 8 -45.84 31.62 21.81
N THR A 9 -45.79 30.37 21.34
CA THR A 9 -45.51 29.20 22.17
C THR A 9 -44.00 29.03 22.34
N LEU A 10 -43.47 29.39 23.51
CA LEU A 10 -42.07 29.17 23.85
C LEU A 10 -41.87 27.68 24.20
N ILE A 11 -41.30 26.89 23.28
CA ILE A 11 -40.96 25.50 23.54
C ILE A 11 -39.58 25.44 24.21
N LEU A 12 -39.59 25.26 25.52
CA LEU A 12 -38.38 24.89 26.30
C LEU A 12 -37.99 23.44 25.97
N LEU A 13 -37.05 23.27 25.04
CA LEU A 13 -36.37 21.98 24.84
C LEU A 13 -35.46 21.70 26.03
N GLY A 14 -35.94 20.86 26.95
CA GLY A 14 -35.12 20.34 28.06
C GLY A 14 -34.01 19.44 27.53
N ALA A 15 -32.75 19.81 27.76
CA ALA A 15 -31.60 19.01 27.39
C ALA A 15 -31.46 17.79 28.32
N LEU A 16 -32.09 16.66 27.95
CA LEU A 16 -31.80 15.37 28.57
C LEU A 16 -30.44 14.87 28.04
N LEU A 17 -29.38 15.11 28.83
CA LEU A 17 -28.08 14.47 28.64
C LEU A 17 -28.18 12.99 29.02
N ALA A 18 -28.68 12.18 28.09
CA ALA A 18 -28.65 10.72 28.20
C ALA A 18 -27.19 10.24 28.08
N GLN A 19 -26.53 10.06 29.22
CA GLN A 19 -25.24 9.38 29.31
C GLN A 19 -25.43 7.88 29.02
N ALA A 20 -25.49 7.53 27.73
CA ALA A 20 -25.36 6.14 27.31
C ALA A 20 -23.92 5.67 27.62
N PRO A 21 -23.74 4.57 28.36
CA PRO A 21 -22.41 4.00 28.54
C PRO A 21 -21.93 3.46 27.18
N LEU A 22 -20.99 4.17 26.55
CA LEU A 22 -20.24 3.69 25.40
C LEU A 22 -19.30 2.55 25.83
N THR A 23 -19.87 1.38 26.10
CA THR A 23 -19.12 0.11 26.12
C THR A 23 -18.77 -0.29 24.70
N ALA A 24 -17.95 0.54 24.04
CA ALA A 24 -17.12 0.06 22.96
C ALA A 24 -16.21 -1.00 23.58
N ALA A 25 -16.52 -2.28 23.35
CA ALA A 25 -15.59 -3.36 23.63
C ALA A 25 -14.33 -3.05 22.82
N ALA A 26 -13.28 -2.59 23.50
CA ALA A 26 -12.00 -2.35 22.86
C ALA A 26 -11.53 -3.69 22.31
N TYR A 27 -11.47 -3.81 20.98
CA TYR A 27 -10.92 -4.97 20.30
C TYR A 27 -9.57 -5.29 20.93
N GLN A 28 -9.49 -6.40 21.66
CA GLN A 28 -8.22 -6.88 22.17
C GLN A 28 -7.41 -7.33 20.95
N PRO A 29 -6.18 -6.82 20.75
CA PRO A 29 -5.29 -7.36 19.73
C PRO A 29 -5.22 -8.87 19.90
N ARG A 30 -5.42 -9.63 18.81
CA ARG A 30 -5.23 -11.08 18.84
C ARG A 30 -3.82 -11.37 19.35
N ASP A 31 -3.70 -12.27 20.33
CA ASP A 31 -2.40 -12.76 20.80
C ASP A 31 -1.72 -13.53 19.65
N ARG A 32 -0.93 -12.80 18.86
CA ARG A 32 -0.09 -13.37 17.81
C ARG A 32 1.03 -14.13 18.48
N THR A 33 1.00 -15.45 18.41
CA THR A 33 2.10 -16.35 18.82
C THR A 33 3.25 -16.31 17.80
N THR A 34 3.71 -15.09 17.47
CA THR A 34 4.97 -14.84 16.76
C THR A 34 6.06 -14.62 17.80
N SER A 35 6.88 -15.64 18.04
CA SER A 35 7.95 -15.63 19.04
C SER A 35 9.13 -14.73 18.62
N SER A 36 9.03 -13.43 18.88
CA SER A 36 10.16 -12.49 18.86
C SER A 36 10.61 -12.16 20.29
N ALA A 37 11.92 -12.27 20.54
CA ALA A 37 12.50 -12.05 21.86
C ALA A 37 12.49 -10.55 22.25
N PRO A 38 12.34 -10.21 23.54
CA PRO A 38 12.30 -8.81 23.98
C PRO A 38 13.67 -8.13 23.82
N ALA A 39 13.71 -7.01 23.12
CA ALA A 39 14.90 -6.18 23.00
C ALA A 39 15.17 -5.41 24.31
N THR A 40 16.41 -5.46 24.80
CA THR A 40 16.82 -4.76 26.02
C THR A 40 16.97 -3.26 25.77
N ALA A 41 16.43 -2.42 26.66
CA ALA A 41 16.56 -0.97 26.56
C ALA A 41 18.00 -0.50 26.87
N ILE A 42 18.47 0.50 26.11
CA ILE A 42 19.76 1.17 26.31
C ILE A 42 19.49 2.60 26.82
N PRO A 43 20.22 3.11 27.83
CA PRO A 43 19.97 4.44 28.38
C PRO A 43 20.44 5.56 27.44
N ALA A 44 19.78 6.72 27.53
CA ALA A 44 20.06 7.90 26.71
C ALA A 44 21.22 8.73 27.28
N SER A 45 22.02 9.31 26.38
CA SER A 45 23.05 10.31 26.69
C SER A 45 22.63 11.68 26.13
N GLU A 46 22.80 12.74 26.93
CA GLU A 46 22.54 14.12 26.52
C GLU A 46 23.60 14.65 25.53
N PRO A 47 23.23 15.40 24.49
CA PRO A 47 24.19 16.13 23.65
C PRO A 47 24.38 17.59 24.12
N THR A 48 25.63 18.00 24.28
CA THR A 48 26.03 19.38 24.59
C THR A 48 25.90 20.31 23.37
N THR A 49 25.38 21.51 23.59
CA THR A 49 25.21 22.55 22.56
C THR A 49 26.53 23.22 22.17
N ALA A 50 26.81 23.34 20.86
CA ALA A 50 27.80 24.26 20.32
C ALA A 50 27.37 24.83 18.96
N VAL A 51 27.53 26.14 18.80
CA VAL A 51 27.30 27.01 17.63
C VAL A 51 28.37 28.11 17.77
N PRO A 52 29.12 28.58 16.73
CA PRO A 52 28.67 28.83 15.36
C PRO A 52 29.65 28.44 14.22
N SER A 53 29.18 28.48 12.97
CA SER A 53 29.64 29.48 11.96
C SER A 53 29.08 29.22 10.56
N THR A 54 28.89 30.31 9.80
CA THR A 54 28.30 30.32 8.47
C THR A 54 29.39 30.23 7.39
N GLU A 55 29.66 29.04 6.90
CA GLU A 55 30.22 28.82 5.57
C GLU A 55 29.28 27.89 4.82
N THR A 56 29.04 28.13 3.53
CA THR A 56 28.21 27.26 2.69
C THR A 56 29.11 26.22 2.02
N PRO A 57 29.17 24.96 2.50
CA PRO A 57 29.89 23.92 1.79
C PRO A 57 28.94 23.36 0.74
N THR A 58 29.39 23.25 -0.51
CA THR A 58 28.75 22.34 -1.45
C THR A 58 29.05 20.92 -0.99
N GLN A 59 28.33 20.44 0.04
CA GLN A 59 28.43 19.06 0.49
C GLN A 59 28.08 18.17 -0.71
N PRO A 60 28.89 17.15 -1.03
CA PRO A 60 28.42 16.11 -1.93
C PRO A 60 27.18 15.51 -1.29
N VAL A 61 26.06 15.51 -2.03
CA VAL A 61 24.81 14.89 -1.59
C VAL A 61 25.15 13.47 -1.17
N ALA A 62 25.03 13.18 0.13
CA ALA A 62 25.38 11.87 0.66
C ALA A 62 24.53 10.84 -0.11
N GLN A 63 25.18 9.90 -0.80
CA GLN A 63 24.45 8.82 -1.45
C GLN A 63 23.58 8.14 -0.39
N ASP A 64 22.27 8.06 -0.64
CA ASP A 64 21.32 7.45 0.28
C ASP A 64 21.81 6.06 0.67
N THR A 65 22.25 5.94 1.92
CA THR A 65 22.80 4.70 2.43
C THR A 65 21.65 3.74 2.66
N ALA A 66 21.61 2.68 1.84
CA ALA A 66 20.61 1.64 1.97
C ALA A 66 20.57 1.10 3.40
N ALA A 67 19.42 1.23 4.07
CA ALA A 67 19.21 0.69 5.40
C ALA A 67 19.25 -0.85 5.32
N ARG A 68 20.06 -1.47 6.18
CA ARG A 68 20.29 -2.92 6.27
C ARG A 68 19.71 -3.51 7.56
N SER A 69 19.16 -2.67 8.42
CA SER A 69 18.53 -3.03 9.69
C SER A 69 17.37 -2.08 10.01
N TRP A 70 16.41 -2.59 10.79
CA TRP A 70 15.32 -1.76 11.32
C TRP A 70 15.84 -0.55 12.13
N SER A 71 16.92 -0.72 12.90
CA SER A 71 17.56 0.37 13.64
C SER A 71 18.06 1.51 12.74
N GLU A 72 18.57 1.20 11.54
CA GLU A 72 18.97 2.23 10.57
C GLU A 72 17.74 2.93 9.98
N VAL A 73 16.64 2.21 9.70
CA VAL A 73 15.37 2.83 9.27
C VAL A 73 14.83 3.77 10.34
N VAL A 74 14.78 3.34 11.60
CA VAL A 74 14.32 4.16 12.74
C VAL A 74 15.16 5.44 12.85
N LYS A 75 16.49 5.31 12.73
CA LYS A 75 17.41 6.44 12.74
C LYS A 75 17.13 7.40 11.57
N GLN A 76 17.12 6.89 10.33
CA GLN A 76 16.87 7.67 9.12
C GLN A 76 15.52 8.41 9.20
N VAL A 77 14.43 7.74 9.59
CA VAL A 77 13.11 8.37 9.72
C VAL A 77 13.13 9.49 10.76
N THR A 78 13.74 9.27 11.93
CA THR A 78 13.77 10.24 13.04
C THR A 78 14.61 11.48 12.72
N GLU A 79 15.79 11.27 12.11
CA GLU A 79 16.73 12.33 11.72
C GLU A 79 16.19 13.15 10.53
N THR A 80 15.61 12.49 9.52
CA THR A 80 15.10 13.16 8.30
C THR A 80 13.69 13.73 8.42
N SER A 81 12.88 13.35 9.43
CA SER A 81 11.52 13.89 9.56
C SER A 81 11.58 15.40 9.83
N PRO A 82 11.00 16.24 8.96
CA PRO A 82 11.11 17.69 9.07
C PRO A 82 10.42 18.21 10.33
N ASN A 83 10.88 19.35 10.85
CA ASN A 83 10.24 20.02 11.96
C ASN A 83 9.01 20.84 11.51
N SER A 84 8.13 21.19 12.45
CA SER A 84 6.88 21.88 12.13
C SER A 84 7.04 23.36 11.73
N LEU A 85 8.23 23.95 11.84
CA LEU A 85 8.52 25.27 11.26
C LEU A 85 8.91 25.12 9.78
N GLU A 86 9.85 24.23 9.47
CA GLU A 86 10.29 23.90 8.10
C GLU A 86 9.10 23.62 7.16
N LEU A 87 8.20 22.73 7.58
CA LEU A 87 6.99 22.38 6.82
C LEU A 87 6.04 23.56 6.57
N ARG A 88 5.97 24.52 7.50
CA ARG A 88 5.12 25.71 7.37
C ARG A 88 5.75 26.77 6.46
N SER A 89 7.07 26.91 6.47
CA SER A 89 7.82 27.80 5.57
C SER A 89 8.00 27.23 4.15
N ALA A 90 7.98 25.90 4.00
CA ALA A 90 8.12 25.23 2.71
C ALA A 90 6.93 25.53 1.78
N ASP A 91 7.23 25.75 0.50
CA ASP A 91 6.23 25.72 -0.57
C ASP A 91 5.65 24.30 -0.76
N SER A 92 4.63 24.17 -1.61
CA SER A 92 3.93 22.89 -1.83
C SER A 92 4.86 21.77 -2.30
N SER A 93 5.85 22.04 -3.17
CA SER A 93 6.74 21.04 -3.76
C SER A 93 7.82 20.59 -2.78
N ALA A 94 8.42 21.55 -2.05
CA ALA A 94 9.32 21.26 -0.94
C ALA A 94 8.61 20.47 0.17
N ARG A 95 7.38 20.86 0.53
CA ARG A 95 6.55 20.15 1.52
C ARG A 95 6.18 18.73 1.07
N ALA A 96 5.86 18.54 -0.22
CA ALA A 96 5.64 17.21 -0.81
C ALA A 96 6.87 16.33 -0.59
N SER A 97 8.03 16.82 -0.99
CA SER A 97 9.31 16.11 -0.98
C SER A 97 9.75 15.75 0.45
N SER A 98 9.47 16.60 1.44
CA SER A 98 9.79 16.30 2.85
C SER A 98 8.85 15.27 3.49
N VAL A 99 7.57 15.25 3.10
CA VAL A 99 6.56 14.33 3.67
C VAL A 99 6.57 12.98 2.96
N MET A 100 6.56 12.97 1.63
CA MET A 100 6.55 11.77 0.77
C MET A 100 7.97 11.30 0.44
N ARG A 101 8.91 11.51 1.37
CA ARG A 101 10.32 11.16 1.20
C ARG A 101 10.51 9.65 1.04
N CYS A 102 11.59 9.30 0.35
CA CYS A 102 11.91 7.92 -0.02
C CYS A 102 13.09 7.39 0.79
N PHE A 103 13.07 6.08 1.02
CA PHE A 103 14.08 5.33 1.75
C PHE A 103 14.52 4.14 0.91
N LYS A 104 15.80 3.79 1.00
CA LYS A 104 16.37 2.61 0.35
C LYS A 104 16.42 1.47 1.36
N LEU A 105 15.53 0.49 1.22
CA LEU A 105 15.40 -0.68 2.10
C LEU A 105 16.09 -1.87 1.43
N GLU A 106 17.35 -2.12 1.82
CA GLU A 106 18.27 -3.01 1.08
C GLU A 106 18.37 -2.63 -0.41
N GLU A 107 17.68 -3.36 -1.29
CA GLU A 107 17.64 -3.13 -2.74
C GLU A 107 16.39 -2.38 -3.20
N GLU A 108 15.34 -2.33 -2.38
CA GLU A 108 14.03 -1.80 -2.76
C GLU A 108 13.91 -0.32 -2.38
N ASN A 109 13.24 0.50 -3.20
CA ASN A 109 12.93 1.88 -2.84
C ASN A 109 11.51 1.92 -2.27
N TYR A 110 11.31 2.56 -1.12
CA TYR A 110 9.99 2.79 -0.53
C TYR A 110 9.80 4.29 -0.29
N CYS A 111 8.66 4.86 -0.72
CA CYS A 111 8.33 6.27 -0.53
C CYS A 111 7.06 6.41 0.31
N LEU A 112 7.09 7.28 1.34
CA LEU A 112 5.96 7.45 2.27
C LEU A 112 4.67 7.86 1.54
N GLY A 113 3.58 7.15 1.85
CA GLY A 113 2.27 7.26 1.20
C GLY A 113 2.19 6.55 -0.17
N LEU A 114 3.30 6.41 -0.89
CA LEU A 114 3.36 5.83 -2.23
C LEU A 114 3.56 4.32 -2.25
N GLY A 115 4.30 3.79 -1.28
CA GLY A 115 4.69 2.40 -1.24
C GLY A 115 6.05 2.12 -1.88
N PHE A 116 6.27 0.85 -2.24
CA PHE A 116 7.43 0.43 -3.01
C PHE A 116 7.38 0.96 -4.44
N VAL A 117 8.50 1.52 -4.92
CA VAL A 117 8.64 2.11 -6.26
C VAL A 117 9.85 1.55 -7.00
N ASP A 118 9.67 1.24 -8.28
CA ASP A 118 10.77 0.80 -9.15
C ASP A 118 11.80 1.92 -9.38
N GLN A 119 11.34 3.18 -9.40
CA GLN A 119 12.15 4.39 -9.52
C GLN A 119 11.71 5.44 -8.50
N VAL A 120 12.66 6.11 -7.84
CA VAL A 120 12.37 7.22 -6.92
C VAL A 120 11.80 8.40 -7.73
N PRO A 121 10.61 8.93 -7.38
CA PRO A 121 10.02 10.06 -8.10
C PRO A 121 10.86 11.32 -7.92
N SER A 122 11.01 12.11 -8.99
CA SER A 122 11.61 13.43 -8.89
C SER A 122 10.68 14.41 -8.16
N GLY A 123 11.22 15.51 -7.63
CA GLY A 123 10.39 16.57 -7.02
C GLY A 123 9.32 17.12 -7.97
N ALA A 124 9.60 17.16 -9.28
CA ALA A 124 8.61 17.53 -10.29
C ALA A 124 7.48 16.49 -10.42
N ALA A 125 7.79 15.19 -10.37
CA ALA A 125 6.79 14.12 -10.39
C ALA A 125 5.92 14.11 -9.10
N LEU A 126 6.52 14.39 -7.93
CA LEU A 126 5.78 14.58 -6.68
C LEU A 126 4.87 15.82 -6.73
N GLN A 127 5.33 16.91 -7.35
CA GLN A 127 4.53 18.11 -7.54
C GLN A 127 3.36 17.90 -8.53
N GLU A 128 3.59 17.18 -9.63
CA GLU A 128 2.54 16.78 -10.58
C GLU A 128 1.49 15.90 -9.89
N MET A 129 1.92 14.96 -9.04
CA MET A 129 1.05 14.09 -8.26
C MET A 129 0.19 14.84 -7.21
N MET A 130 0.67 15.99 -6.72
CA MET A 130 -0.10 16.90 -5.86
C MET A 130 -1.04 17.83 -6.63
N ALA A 131 -0.94 17.92 -7.95
CA ALA A 131 -1.95 18.63 -8.73
C ALA A 131 -3.31 17.94 -8.53
N PRO A 132 -4.41 18.70 -8.46
CA PRO A 132 -5.73 18.08 -8.57
C PRO A 132 -5.77 17.31 -9.90
N PRO A 133 -6.36 16.09 -9.94
CA PRO A 133 -6.55 15.40 -11.22
C PRO A 133 -7.25 16.36 -12.19
N PRO A 134 -6.84 16.41 -13.47
CA PRO A 134 -7.36 17.39 -14.40
C PRO A 134 -8.89 17.35 -14.38
N SER A 135 -9.50 18.45 -13.94
CA SER A 135 -10.93 18.53 -13.68
C SER A 135 -11.66 17.96 -14.88
N VAL A 136 -12.45 16.91 -14.65
CA VAL A 136 -13.12 16.14 -15.71
C VAL A 136 -14.24 17.01 -16.27
N SER A 137 -13.82 17.98 -17.08
CA SER A 137 -14.66 18.99 -17.69
C SER A 137 -15.44 18.25 -18.76
N ALA A 138 -16.74 18.11 -18.54
CA ALA A 138 -17.63 17.38 -19.43
C ALA A 138 -17.41 17.81 -20.88
N ASP A 139 -17.38 16.84 -21.80
CA ASP A 139 -17.35 17.09 -23.24
C ASP A 139 -18.63 17.85 -23.67
N GLY A 140 -18.57 19.17 -23.63
CA GLY A 140 -19.51 20.11 -24.26
C GLY A 140 -20.92 20.22 -23.68
N GLU A 141 -21.47 19.22 -22.98
CA GLU A 141 -22.85 19.27 -22.50
C GLU A 141 -23.03 19.94 -21.14
N VAL A 142 -24.05 20.80 -21.06
CA VAL A 142 -24.39 21.64 -19.91
C VAL A 142 -25.10 20.81 -18.84
N GLY A 143 -24.35 19.91 -18.21
CA GLY A 143 -24.80 19.08 -17.10
C GLY A 143 -23.67 18.89 -16.11
N VAL A 144 -23.75 19.60 -14.97
CA VAL A 144 -22.70 19.55 -13.93
C VAL A 144 -22.44 18.10 -13.52
N GLU A 145 -21.27 17.58 -13.89
CA GLU A 145 -20.71 16.36 -13.35
C GLU A 145 -20.38 16.65 -11.89
N GLN A 146 -21.09 15.99 -10.98
CA GLN A 146 -20.82 16.12 -9.56
C GLN A 146 -19.69 15.15 -9.24
N ASP A 147 -18.48 15.68 -9.14
CA ASP A 147 -17.36 14.97 -8.52
C ASP A 147 -17.75 14.67 -7.07
N ILE A 148 -18.09 13.41 -6.80
CA ILE A 148 -18.41 12.93 -5.47
C ILE A 148 -17.15 12.28 -4.92
N PRO A 149 -16.49 12.86 -3.90
CA PRO A 149 -15.30 12.28 -3.32
C PRO A 149 -15.66 10.94 -2.68
N THR A 150 -15.12 9.84 -3.22
CA THR A 150 -15.55 8.48 -2.87
C THR A 150 -14.90 7.96 -1.58
N GLY A 151 -13.78 8.56 -1.16
CA GLY A 151 -13.12 8.29 0.12
C GLY A 151 -11.68 7.80 0.07
N ASP A 152 -10.99 7.92 -1.06
CA ASP A 152 -9.53 7.83 -1.08
C ASP A 152 -8.92 9.11 -0.49
N LEU A 153 -7.82 8.99 0.26
CA LEU A 153 -7.04 10.16 0.68
C LEU A 153 -6.09 10.52 -0.46
N THR A 154 -6.27 11.70 -1.07
CA THR A 154 -5.43 12.16 -2.19
C THR A 154 -4.00 12.51 -1.75
N PRO A 155 -3.00 12.59 -2.66
CA PRO A 155 -1.63 12.95 -2.28
C PRO A 155 -1.54 14.32 -1.60
N GLN A 156 -2.32 15.30 -2.08
CA GLN A 156 -2.42 16.61 -1.46
C GLN A 156 -2.97 16.54 -0.04
N ALA A 157 -4.01 15.73 0.19
CA ALA A 157 -4.61 15.54 1.50
C ALA A 157 -3.67 14.78 2.46
N PHE A 158 -2.97 13.75 1.99
CA PHE A 158 -1.93 13.04 2.75
C PHE A 158 -0.80 14.00 3.19
N VAL A 159 -0.28 14.82 2.27
CA VAL A 159 0.76 15.81 2.60
C VAL A 159 0.24 16.84 3.62
N ALA A 160 -0.99 17.34 3.45
CA ALA A 160 -1.59 18.29 4.38
C ALA A 160 -1.79 17.70 5.79
N GLU A 161 -2.31 16.46 5.87
CA GLU A 161 -2.53 15.75 7.13
C GLU A 161 -1.21 15.55 7.88
N ARG A 162 -0.21 14.91 7.25
CA ARG A 162 1.11 14.66 7.85
C ARG A 162 1.85 15.95 8.21
N ALA A 163 1.71 17.02 7.42
CA ALA A 163 2.32 18.31 7.71
C ALA A 163 1.66 19.04 8.89
N SER A 164 0.38 18.79 9.16
CA SER A 164 -0.35 19.36 10.31
C SER A 164 0.04 18.72 11.65
N MET A 165 0.59 17.50 11.63
CA MET A 165 0.98 16.76 12.84
C MET A 165 2.19 17.43 13.56
N PRO A 166 2.24 17.38 14.91
CA PRO A 166 3.48 17.59 15.66
C PRO A 166 4.58 16.60 15.22
N LYS A 167 5.86 17.00 15.28
CA LYS A 167 6.98 16.14 14.79
C LYS A 167 6.97 14.74 15.42
N SER A 168 6.72 14.60 16.72
CA SER A 168 6.64 13.29 17.39
C SER A 168 5.52 12.41 16.85
N ALA A 169 4.32 12.95 16.67
CA ALA A 169 3.19 12.22 16.10
C ALA A 169 3.42 11.82 14.65
N ARG A 170 4.02 12.72 13.84
CA ARG A 170 4.43 12.41 12.46
C ARG A 170 5.48 11.30 12.42
N VAL A 171 6.56 11.41 13.20
CA VAL A 171 7.62 10.38 13.27
C VAL A 171 7.03 9.02 13.64
N ASN A 172 6.17 8.95 14.66
CA ASN A 172 5.51 7.68 15.02
C ASN A 172 4.69 7.11 13.85
N ALA A 173 3.87 7.93 13.20
CA ALA A 173 3.05 7.50 12.07
C ALA A 173 3.86 7.23 10.79
N GLU A 174 5.09 7.73 10.68
CA GLU A 174 6.05 7.39 9.62
C GLU A 174 6.74 6.06 9.93
N LEU A 175 7.16 5.84 11.19
CA LEU A 175 7.73 4.57 11.65
C LEU A 175 6.73 3.41 11.54
N ASP A 176 5.46 3.63 11.91
CA ASP A 176 4.38 2.64 11.75
C ASP A 176 4.23 2.16 10.29
N GLU A 177 4.38 3.08 9.33
CA GLU A 177 4.32 2.77 7.91
C GLU A 177 5.61 2.08 7.43
N MET A 178 6.76 2.58 7.86
CA MET A 178 8.07 2.02 7.53
C MET A 178 8.31 0.63 8.14
N GLN A 179 7.64 0.26 9.24
CA GLN A 179 7.66 -1.10 9.78
C GLN A 179 6.99 -2.09 8.81
N ALA A 180 5.79 -1.77 8.32
CA ALA A 180 5.09 -2.59 7.33
C ALA A 180 5.89 -2.68 6.01
N ALA A 181 6.53 -1.60 5.59
CA ALA A 181 7.47 -1.62 4.47
C ALA A 181 8.67 -2.54 4.75
N TRP A 182 9.33 -2.39 5.90
CA TRP A 182 10.48 -3.20 6.29
C TRP A 182 10.16 -4.70 6.29
N ASP A 183 9.03 -5.10 6.89
CA ASP A 183 8.61 -6.50 6.98
C ASP A 183 8.09 -7.08 5.66
N GLY A 184 7.77 -6.22 4.69
CA GLY A 184 7.28 -6.59 3.36
C GLY A 184 8.32 -6.53 2.23
N ARG A 185 9.56 -6.10 2.50
CA ARG A 185 10.58 -5.84 1.45
C ARG A 185 10.93 -7.05 0.56
N ASP A 186 10.93 -8.27 1.10
CA ASP A 186 11.16 -9.48 0.30
C ASP A 186 10.02 -9.79 -0.69
N LYS A 187 8.79 -9.36 -0.37
CA LYS A 187 7.65 -9.43 -1.27
C LYS A 187 7.76 -8.40 -2.39
N ALA A 188 8.14 -7.16 -2.07
CA ALA A 188 8.42 -6.15 -3.09
C ALA A 188 9.52 -6.61 -4.06
N ARG A 189 10.62 -7.17 -3.52
CA ARG A 189 11.69 -7.81 -4.29
C ARG A 189 11.16 -8.91 -5.22
N SER A 190 10.26 -9.78 -4.77
CA SER A 190 9.71 -10.85 -5.61
C SER A 190 8.83 -10.31 -6.74
N LEU A 191 8.04 -9.26 -6.51
CA LEU A 191 7.24 -8.57 -7.54
C LEU A 191 8.11 -7.83 -8.56
N ARG A 192 9.23 -7.25 -8.13
CA ARG A 192 10.23 -6.63 -9.02
C ARG A 192 10.91 -7.68 -9.91
N LEU A 193 11.32 -8.81 -9.33
CA LEU A 193 12.00 -9.89 -10.05
C LEU A 193 11.09 -10.71 -10.97
N LEU A 194 9.77 -10.60 -10.83
CA LEU A 194 8.80 -11.23 -11.74
C LEU A 194 9.04 -10.84 -13.21
N ASP A 195 9.44 -9.59 -13.47
CA ASP A 195 9.74 -9.10 -14.83
C ASP A 195 10.97 -9.78 -15.44
N ALA A 196 12.02 -9.99 -14.64
CA ALA A 196 13.27 -10.62 -15.08
C ALA A 196 13.09 -12.08 -15.52
N SER A 197 11.99 -12.73 -15.10
CA SER A 197 11.65 -14.08 -15.54
C SER A 197 10.93 -14.15 -16.90
N SER A 198 10.52 -13.00 -17.44
CA SER A 198 9.71 -12.90 -18.68
C SER A 198 10.52 -12.45 -19.92
N GLU A 199 11.78 -12.04 -19.76
CA GLU A 199 12.65 -11.82 -20.91
C GLU A 199 13.08 -13.17 -21.51
N PRO A 200 12.95 -13.37 -22.84
CA PRO A 200 13.45 -14.58 -23.47
C PRO A 200 14.98 -14.56 -23.43
N THR A 201 15.57 -15.42 -22.58
CA THR A 201 17.01 -15.63 -22.53
C THR A 201 17.53 -15.85 -23.96
N PRO A 202 18.46 -15.03 -24.47
CA PRO A 202 19.05 -15.26 -25.78
C PRO A 202 19.59 -16.69 -25.83
N PRO A 203 19.34 -17.45 -26.93
CA PRO A 203 19.75 -18.85 -26.99
C PRO A 203 21.26 -18.92 -26.76
N THR A 204 21.64 -19.54 -25.64
CA THR A 204 23.05 -19.72 -25.30
C THR A 204 23.73 -20.44 -26.46
N PRO A 205 24.78 -19.88 -27.07
CA PRO A 205 25.46 -20.54 -28.18
C PRO A 205 25.91 -21.93 -27.73
N THR A 206 25.41 -22.97 -28.40
CA THR A 206 25.78 -24.35 -28.09
C THR A 206 27.29 -24.52 -28.19
N ALA A 207 27.96 -24.61 -27.05
CA ALA A 207 29.39 -24.86 -27.02
C ALA A 207 29.68 -26.22 -27.69
N PRO A 208 30.68 -26.30 -28.59
CA PRO A 208 31.02 -27.58 -29.22
C PRO A 208 31.50 -28.59 -28.16
N PRO A 209 31.25 -29.89 -28.36
CA PRO A 209 31.54 -30.90 -27.35
C PRO A 209 33.05 -31.00 -27.07
N THR A 210 33.45 -30.66 -25.85
CA THR A 210 34.82 -30.83 -25.35
C THR A 210 35.15 -32.32 -25.24
N ALA A 211 36.26 -32.72 -25.85
CA ALA A 211 36.68 -34.12 -25.90
C ALA A 211 37.14 -34.66 -24.52
N THR A 212 36.80 -35.92 -24.26
CA THR A 212 37.24 -36.71 -23.10
C THR A 212 38.76 -36.93 -23.09
N PRO A 213 39.48 -36.62 -22.00
CA PRO A 213 40.87 -37.02 -21.81
C PRO A 213 40.99 -38.41 -21.16
N THR A 214 41.81 -39.29 -21.75
CA THR A 214 42.08 -40.65 -21.25
C THR A 214 43.43 -40.73 -20.53
N ALA A 215 43.41 -40.74 -19.19
CA ALA A 215 44.34 -41.44 -18.28
C ALA A 215 45.89 -41.26 -18.50
N PRO A 216 46.80 -42.10 -17.93
CA PRO A 216 47.49 -41.72 -16.69
C PRO A 216 49.04 -41.82 -16.70
N THR A 217 49.71 -41.06 -15.81
CA THR A 217 51.12 -41.18 -15.32
C THR A 217 51.32 -40.10 -14.21
N THR A 218 52.30 -40.07 -13.30
CA THR A 218 53.27 -41.02 -12.70
C THR A 218 53.73 -40.40 -11.35
N PRO A 219 53.99 -41.16 -10.26
CA PRO A 219 54.25 -40.56 -8.94
C PRO A 219 55.67 -39.99 -8.78
N VAL A 220 55.80 -38.88 -8.04
CA VAL A 220 57.07 -38.27 -7.61
C VAL A 220 57.10 -38.14 -6.08
N PRO A 221 58.22 -38.41 -5.37
CA PRO A 221 58.24 -38.44 -3.90
C PRO A 221 58.43 -37.07 -3.22
N SER A 222 57.51 -36.77 -2.29
CA SER A 222 57.72 -36.18 -0.96
C SER A 222 58.68 -34.98 -0.73
N THR A 223 58.10 -33.87 -0.25
CA THR A 223 58.71 -32.98 0.76
C THR A 223 57.67 -32.64 1.84
N PRO A 224 57.93 -32.81 3.14
CA PRO A 224 56.95 -32.51 4.19
C PRO A 224 56.93 -31.01 4.55
N MET A 225 55.78 -30.35 4.40
CA MET A 225 55.51 -29.02 4.96
C MET A 225 54.57 -29.13 6.17
N PRO A 226 54.67 -28.23 7.17
CA PRO A 226 53.85 -28.29 8.38
C PRO A 226 52.37 -28.01 8.08
N THR A 227 51.51 -28.91 8.57
CA THR A 227 50.05 -28.85 8.37
C THR A 227 49.43 -27.67 9.10
N ARG A 228 49.00 -26.65 8.35
CA ARG A 228 48.13 -25.59 8.87
C ARG A 228 46.69 -26.10 8.83
N SER A 229 46.05 -26.24 10.00
CA SER A 229 44.66 -26.70 10.11
C SER A 229 43.72 -25.84 9.26
N ALA A 230 43.09 -26.45 8.25
CA ALA A 230 42.10 -25.78 7.43
C ALA A 230 40.80 -25.55 8.23
N PRO A 231 40.06 -24.45 7.99
CA PRO A 231 38.72 -24.30 8.56
C PRO A 231 37.82 -25.44 8.10
N SER A 232 37.06 -26.02 9.03
CA SER A 232 36.07 -27.06 8.69
C SER A 232 35.06 -26.48 7.70
N ARG A 233 35.07 -27.01 6.47
CA ARG A 233 34.15 -26.61 5.41
C ARG A 233 32.78 -27.10 5.83
N GLY A 234 31.90 -26.18 6.26
CA GLY A 234 30.56 -26.51 6.71
C GLY A 234 29.83 -27.36 5.67
N THR A 235 29.09 -28.37 6.14
CA THR A 235 28.27 -29.24 5.30
C THR A 235 27.40 -28.37 4.39
N PRO A 236 27.43 -28.54 3.06
CA PRO A 236 26.59 -27.75 2.18
C PRO A 236 25.13 -27.98 2.54
N THR A 237 24.42 -26.90 2.89
CA THR A 237 22.96 -26.93 3.07
C THR A 237 22.34 -27.57 1.82
N PRO A 238 21.49 -28.61 1.97
CA PRO A 238 20.91 -29.26 0.82
C PRO A 238 20.13 -28.23 -0.01
N VAL A 239 20.48 -28.13 -1.29
CA VAL A 239 19.74 -27.29 -2.24
C VAL A 239 18.28 -27.77 -2.22
N PRO A 240 17.30 -26.89 -1.93
CA PRO A 240 15.91 -27.30 -1.85
C PRO A 240 15.50 -27.93 -3.18
N THR A 241 14.89 -29.12 -3.12
CA THR A 241 14.40 -29.82 -4.30
C THR A 241 13.43 -28.90 -5.05
N PRO A 242 13.57 -28.72 -6.38
CA PRO A 242 12.68 -27.87 -7.14
C PRO A 242 11.22 -28.29 -6.92
N VAL A 243 10.44 -27.39 -6.31
CA VAL A 243 9.00 -27.62 -6.10
C VAL A 243 8.35 -27.68 -7.47
N ALA A 244 7.61 -28.76 -7.74
CA ALA A 244 6.91 -28.93 -9.01
C ALA A 244 5.98 -27.73 -9.25
N PRO A 245 6.00 -27.09 -10.44
CA PRO A 245 5.26 -25.88 -10.69
C PRO A 245 3.75 -26.13 -10.51
N VAL A 246 3.14 -25.45 -9.54
CA VAL A 246 1.71 -25.54 -9.27
C VAL A 246 0.95 -24.97 -10.47
N LYS A 247 0.14 -25.81 -11.13
CA LYS A 247 -0.70 -25.36 -12.23
C LYS A 247 -1.80 -24.45 -11.69
N LEU A 248 -1.61 -23.15 -11.87
CA LEU A 248 -2.56 -22.13 -11.45
C LEU A 248 -3.94 -22.33 -12.13
N PRO A 249 -5.04 -22.09 -11.40
CA PRO A 249 -6.38 -22.35 -11.90
C PRO A 249 -6.76 -21.40 -13.05
N THR A 250 -7.67 -21.82 -13.92
CA THR A 250 -8.18 -20.98 -15.03
C THR A 250 -8.92 -19.75 -14.52
N SER A 251 -9.53 -19.85 -13.34
CA SER A 251 -10.16 -18.75 -12.62
C SER A 251 -10.14 -19.05 -11.13
N SER A 252 -10.07 -17.99 -10.33
CA SER A 252 -10.17 -18.06 -8.86
C SER A 252 -11.12 -16.98 -8.37
N TYR A 253 -11.92 -17.27 -7.35
CA TYR A 253 -12.85 -16.31 -6.75
C TYR A 253 -12.98 -16.57 -5.25
N ILE A 254 -12.55 -15.61 -4.44
CA ILE A 254 -12.64 -15.63 -2.99
C ILE A 254 -13.77 -14.73 -2.48
N MET A 255 -13.94 -14.68 -1.16
CA MET A 255 -14.82 -13.76 -0.42
C MET A 255 -16.34 -13.86 -0.74
N LYS A 256 -16.81 -15.01 -1.25
CA LYS A 256 -18.22 -15.18 -1.64
C LYS A 256 -19.18 -14.91 -0.48
N GLY A 257 -19.86 -13.77 -0.54
CA GLY A 257 -20.88 -13.36 0.43
C GLY A 257 -20.52 -12.10 1.23
N PHE A 258 -19.26 -11.70 1.23
CA PHE A 258 -18.72 -10.58 2.02
C PHE A 258 -18.63 -9.27 1.22
N ARG A 259 -19.61 -9.03 0.34
CA ARG A 259 -19.74 -7.71 -0.31
C ARG A 259 -20.45 -6.75 0.64
N THR A 260 -20.04 -5.48 0.63
CA THR A 260 -20.74 -4.40 1.31
C THR A 260 -20.91 -3.19 0.38
N SER A 261 -21.72 -2.22 0.80
CA SER A 261 -21.91 -0.94 0.11
C SER A 261 -21.52 0.18 1.08
N GLN A 262 -20.74 1.16 0.63
CA GLN A 262 -20.25 2.21 1.52
C GLN A 262 -21.39 3.06 2.11
N GLU A 263 -21.29 3.36 3.41
CA GLU A 263 -22.35 4.03 4.18
C GLU A 263 -22.35 5.55 3.96
N LYS A 264 -21.18 6.13 3.70
CA LYS A 264 -20.98 7.57 3.46
C LYS A 264 -20.24 7.79 2.15
N GLY A 265 -20.38 8.99 1.57
CA GLY A 265 -19.75 9.37 0.31
C GLY A 265 -18.24 9.15 0.32
N TYR A 266 -17.56 9.46 1.44
CA TYR A 266 -16.11 9.37 1.62
C TYR A 266 -15.62 8.08 2.33
N TRP A 267 -16.39 6.99 2.30
CA TRP A 267 -16.11 5.75 3.06
C TRP A 267 -15.77 4.51 2.21
N CYS A 268 -15.25 4.67 0.99
CA CYS A 268 -14.80 3.51 0.19
C CYS A 268 -13.70 2.68 0.88
N GLY A 269 -12.78 3.32 1.63
CA GLY A 269 -11.78 2.65 2.47
C GLY A 269 -12.41 1.73 3.53
N PRO A 270 -13.18 2.25 4.50
CA PRO A 270 -13.89 1.45 5.49
C PRO A 270 -14.79 0.35 4.92
N ALA A 271 -15.45 0.59 3.78
CA ALA A 271 -16.28 -0.41 3.12
C ALA A 271 -15.46 -1.54 2.45
N THR A 272 -14.36 -1.18 1.81
CA THR A 272 -13.38 -2.12 1.25
C THR A 272 -12.78 -2.97 2.38
N PHE A 273 -12.34 -2.34 3.47
CA PHE A 273 -11.74 -3.04 4.60
C PHE A 273 -12.74 -3.94 5.31
N GLN A 274 -13.97 -3.46 5.54
CA GLN A 274 -15.07 -4.28 6.07
C GLN A 274 -15.28 -5.57 5.26
N SER A 275 -15.23 -5.49 3.94
CA SER A 275 -15.37 -6.66 3.07
C SER A 275 -14.20 -7.65 3.25
N ILE A 276 -12.97 -7.14 3.37
CA ILE A 276 -11.73 -7.92 3.59
C ILE A 276 -11.73 -8.61 4.95
N ASP A 277 -12.07 -7.88 6.00
CA ASP A 277 -12.19 -8.36 7.39
C ASP A 277 -13.25 -9.44 7.53
N TRP A 278 -14.49 -9.19 7.09
CA TRP A 278 -15.58 -10.16 7.18
C TRP A 278 -15.26 -11.49 6.48
N ALA A 279 -14.42 -11.45 5.44
CA ALA A 279 -13.98 -12.63 4.71
C ALA A 279 -12.82 -13.41 5.36
N ASP A 280 -12.10 -12.81 6.32
CA ASP A 280 -11.04 -13.48 7.10
C ASP A 280 -11.65 -14.49 8.09
N ASP A 281 -12.67 -14.06 8.84
CA ASP A 281 -13.09 -14.75 10.07
C ASP A 281 -14.61 -14.74 10.33
N ASN A 282 -15.42 -14.12 9.47
CA ASN A 282 -16.87 -13.88 9.65
C ASN A 282 -17.25 -12.95 10.82
N GLN A 283 -16.31 -12.21 11.41
CA GLN A 283 -16.65 -11.08 12.27
C GLN A 283 -17.40 -10.01 11.44
N LYS A 284 -18.15 -9.16 12.14
CA LYS A 284 -19.08 -8.21 11.52
C LYS A 284 -18.86 -6.78 12.00
N ASP A 285 -17.60 -6.37 12.05
CA ASP A 285 -17.24 -5.01 12.38
C ASP A 285 -17.85 -4.00 11.38
N THR A 286 -18.27 -2.86 11.89
CA THR A 286 -19.00 -1.83 11.12
C THR A 286 -18.04 -0.90 10.39
N GLN A 287 -18.51 -0.23 9.33
CA GLN A 287 -17.70 0.79 8.64
C GLN A 287 -17.36 1.96 9.58
N ALA A 288 -18.18 2.23 10.59
CA ALA A 288 -17.86 3.20 11.64
C ALA A 288 -16.72 2.74 12.58
N SER A 289 -16.64 1.43 12.88
CA SER A 289 -15.51 0.81 13.60
C SER A 289 -14.24 0.95 12.76
N TRP A 290 -14.29 0.51 11.49
CA TRP A 290 -13.15 0.56 10.59
C TRP A 290 -12.70 1.98 10.25
N ALA A 291 -13.61 2.95 10.10
CA ALA A 291 -13.26 4.35 9.90
C ALA A 291 -12.42 4.92 11.06
N LYS A 292 -12.64 4.45 12.30
CA LYS A 292 -11.82 4.85 13.45
C LYS A 292 -10.43 4.21 13.39
N ASP A 293 -10.34 2.91 13.17
CA ASP A 293 -9.07 2.17 13.15
C ASP A 293 -8.19 2.50 11.92
N LEU A 294 -8.81 2.87 10.80
CA LEU A 294 -8.14 3.35 9.58
C LEU A 294 -7.78 4.84 9.61
N GLY A 295 -8.24 5.60 10.62
CA GLY A 295 -8.06 7.05 10.68
C GLY A 295 -8.82 7.83 9.59
N THR A 296 -9.89 7.26 9.03
CA THR A 296 -10.65 7.83 7.92
C THR A 296 -11.26 9.19 8.30
N THR A 297 -10.93 10.21 7.51
CA THR A 297 -11.51 11.56 7.64
C THR A 297 -12.52 11.84 6.53
N THR A 298 -13.08 13.05 6.49
CA THR A 298 -13.87 13.50 5.31
C THR A 298 -13.03 13.60 4.04
N SER A 299 -11.70 13.66 4.17
CA SER A 299 -10.75 13.64 3.05
C SER A 299 -10.43 12.23 2.57
N GLY A 300 -11.00 11.19 3.18
CA GLY A 300 -10.80 9.79 2.80
C GLY A 300 -9.85 9.00 3.71
N THR A 301 -9.26 7.94 3.17
CA THR A 301 -8.41 6.95 3.87
C THR A 301 -7.07 6.75 3.16
N ALA A 302 -5.97 6.67 3.90
CA ALA A 302 -4.65 6.36 3.35
C ALA A 302 -4.49 4.86 3.05
N ILE A 303 -3.86 4.49 1.92
CA ILE A 303 -3.65 3.08 1.56
C ILE A 303 -2.68 2.38 2.53
N SER A 304 -1.72 3.11 3.12
CA SER A 304 -0.86 2.56 4.17
C SER A 304 -1.62 2.25 5.47
N ALA A 305 -2.72 2.95 5.77
CA ALA A 305 -3.61 2.59 6.87
C ALA A 305 -4.41 1.31 6.57
N MET A 306 -4.90 1.16 5.34
CA MET A 306 -5.57 -0.07 4.87
C MET A 306 -4.63 -1.29 4.99
N VAL A 307 -3.43 -1.20 4.42
CA VAL A 307 -2.39 -2.24 4.48
C VAL A 307 -1.98 -2.55 5.93
N LYS A 308 -1.76 -1.53 6.76
CA LYS A 308 -1.47 -1.69 8.19
C LYS A 308 -2.57 -2.48 8.90
N GLN A 309 -3.84 -2.14 8.70
CA GLN A 309 -4.93 -2.87 9.37
C GLN A 309 -5.09 -4.30 8.81
N THR A 310 -4.85 -4.55 7.52
CA THR A 310 -4.85 -5.93 6.98
C THR A 310 -3.81 -6.77 7.72
N ASN A 311 -2.58 -6.25 7.82
CA ASN A 311 -1.46 -6.90 8.51
C ASN A 311 -1.64 -7.04 10.03
N LEU A 312 -2.54 -6.28 10.67
CA LEU A 312 -2.73 -6.33 12.13
C LEU A 312 -3.97 -7.13 12.56
N LYS A 313 -5.08 -7.00 11.81
CA LYS A 313 -6.41 -7.46 12.24
C LYS A 313 -6.82 -8.78 11.60
N THR A 314 -6.40 -9.01 10.36
CA THR A 314 -6.72 -10.21 9.58
C THR A 314 -5.59 -11.23 9.64
N ASN A 315 -5.79 -12.41 9.05
CA ASN A 315 -4.79 -13.44 8.82
C ASN A 315 -4.41 -13.54 7.32
N TRP A 316 -4.78 -12.56 6.49
CA TRP A 316 -4.44 -12.55 5.07
C TRP A 316 -2.92 -12.45 4.83
N ASP A 317 -2.18 -11.85 5.77
CA ASP A 317 -0.71 -11.86 5.83
C ASP A 317 -0.14 -13.28 5.97
N LEU A 318 -0.80 -14.17 6.70
CA LEU A 318 -0.42 -15.59 6.81
C LEU A 318 -0.67 -16.37 5.51
N ALA A 319 -1.55 -15.87 4.64
CA ALA A 319 -1.86 -16.47 3.34
C ALA A 319 -0.88 -16.01 2.25
N ALA A 320 -0.72 -14.69 2.07
CA ALA A 320 0.02 -14.11 0.95
C ALA A 320 1.32 -13.36 1.37
N GLY A 321 1.80 -13.56 2.60
CA GLY A 321 2.87 -12.77 3.21
C GLY A 321 2.41 -11.35 3.57
N THR A 322 3.23 -10.62 4.32
CA THR A 322 3.02 -9.21 4.73
C THR A 322 2.44 -8.40 3.57
N TYR A 323 1.29 -7.75 3.78
CA TYR A 323 0.73 -6.82 2.80
C TYR A 323 1.64 -5.61 2.67
N ILE A 324 1.84 -5.16 1.44
CA ILE A 324 2.61 -3.97 1.11
C ILE A 324 1.78 -2.99 0.29
N VAL A 325 2.13 -1.71 0.36
CA VAL A 325 1.74 -0.74 -0.66
C VAL A 325 2.73 -0.86 -1.80
N GLN A 326 2.26 -1.18 -3.00
CA GLN A 326 3.09 -1.37 -4.19
C GLN A 326 2.67 -0.39 -5.28
N ASN A 327 3.58 0.48 -5.72
CA ASN A 327 3.36 1.33 -6.88
C ASN A 327 3.46 0.49 -8.17
N VAL A 328 2.58 0.76 -9.13
CA VAL A 328 2.49 0.05 -10.42
C VAL A 328 2.77 0.97 -11.62
N GLY A 329 3.30 2.17 -11.38
CA GLY A 329 3.52 3.21 -12.40
C GLY A 329 4.47 2.84 -13.54
N HIS A 330 5.38 1.88 -13.29
CA HIS A 330 6.33 1.34 -14.29
C HIS A 330 5.95 -0.07 -14.78
N TRP A 331 4.80 -0.60 -14.34
CA TRP A 331 4.35 -1.91 -14.75
C TRP A 331 3.69 -1.87 -16.13
N ASN A 332 3.35 -3.04 -16.66
CA ASN A 332 2.45 -3.16 -17.80
C ASN A 332 1.23 -4.01 -17.41
N ALA A 333 0.19 -4.01 -18.23
CA ALA A 333 -1.05 -4.72 -17.94
C ALA A 333 -0.87 -6.25 -17.79
N GLN A 334 0.13 -6.85 -18.45
CA GLN A 334 0.44 -8.27 -18.29
C GLN A 334 1.04 -8.56 -16.91
N LYS A 335 2.04 -7.77 -16.47
CA LYS A 335 2.59 -7.88 -15.10
C LYS A 335 1.50 -7.68 -14.06
N PHE A 336 0.70 -6.62 -14.20
CA PHE A 336 -0.42 -6.33 -13.31
C PHE A 336 -1.37 -7.54 -13.22
N PHE A 337 -1.76 -8.14 -14.35
CA PHE A 337 -2.63 -9.31 -14.34
C PHE A 337 -1.96 -10.57 -13.76
N THR A 338 -0.67 -10.81 -14.03
CA THR A 338 0.09 -11.92 -13.43
C THR A 338 0.17 -11.78 -11.91
N VAL A 339 0.44 -10.58 -11.39
CA VAL A 339 0.46 -10.34 -9.93
C VAL A 339 -0.89 -10.64 -9.30
N HIS A 340 -2.00 -10.22 -9.92
CA HIS A 340 -3.34 -10.57 -9.45
C HIS A 340 -3.61 -12.07 -9.53
N GLN A 341 -3.17 -12.74 -10.60
CA GLN A 341 -3.32 -14.20 -10.73
C GLN A 341 -2.58 -14.97 -9.64
N ASN A 342 -1.40 -14.50 -9.27
CA ASN A 342 -0.59 -15.10 -8.21
C ASN A 342 -1.27 -14.85 -6.85
N HIS A 343 -1.49 -13.58 -6.49
CA HIS A 343 -2.05 -13.20 -5.18
C HIS A 343 -3.44 -13.78 -4.89
N LEU A 344 -4.29 -13.89 -5.92
CA LEU A 344 -5.68 -14.36 -5.81
C LEU A 344 -5.86 -15.84 -6.17
N GLY A 345 -4.80 -16.57 -6.56
CA GLY A 345 -4.92 -17.94 -7.09
C GLY A 345 -3.81 -18.91 -6.74
N ASP A 346 -2.70 -18.46 -6.18
CA ASP A 346 -1.68 -19.32 -5.59
C ASP A 346 -2.22 -19.96 -4.29
N GLY A 347 -1.52 -20.98 -3.78
CA GLY A 347 -2.09 -21.98 -2.84
C GLY A 347 -2.82 -21.48 -1.59
N ARG A 348 -2.59 -20.23 -1.15
CA ARG A 348 -3.38 -19.54 -0.11
C ARG A 348 -3.80 -18.16 -0.65
N PRO A 349 -4.92 -18.05 -1.39
CA PRO A 349 -5.31 -16.82 -2.05
C PRO A 349 -5.79 -15.77 -1.05
N ALA A 350 -5.46 -14.50 -1.29
CA ALA A 350 -5.81 -13.38 -0.42
C ALA A 350 -6.30 -12.16 -1.23
N PRO A 351 -7.14 -11.27 -0.69
CA PRO A 351 -7.71 -10.15 -1.43
C PRO A 351 -6.70 -9.05 -1.78
N VAL A 352 -6.94 -8.31 -2.85
CA VAL A 352 -6.19 -7.09 -3.21
C VAL A 352 -6.98 -5.86 -2.81
N ILE A 353 -6.30 -4.86 -2.23
CA ILE A 353 -6.82 -3.50 -2.06
C ILE A 353 -6.52 -2.75 -3.36
N GLU A 354 -7.51 -2.69 -4.25
CA GLU A 354 -7.42 -1.96 -5.51
C GLU A 354 -7.57 -0.47 -5.21
N HIS A 355 -6.65 0.37 -5.68
CA HIS A 355 -6.72 1.82 -5.52
C HIS A 355 -6.72 2.46 -6.91
N THR A 356 -7.88 2.96 -7.32
CA THR A 356 -8.19 3.30 -8.71
C THR A 356 -8.80 4.69 -8.83
N GLN A 357 -8.91 5.23 -10.04
CA GLN A 357 -9.75 6.39 -10.35
C GLN A 357 -11.04 5.92 -11.01
N LEU A 358 -12.21 6.23 -10.43
CA LEU A 358 -13.51 5.84 -10.99
C LEU A 358 -13.90 6.68 -12.20
N LEU A 359 -13.34 6.34 -13.37
CA LEU A 359 -13.66 6.97 -14.64
C LEU A 359 -14.52 6.05 -15.52
N LYS A 360 -15.54 6.61 -16.17
CA LYS A 360 -16.50 5.89 -17.04
C LYS A 360 -15.81 5.10 -18.16
N ARG A 361 -14.68 5.62 -18.66
CA ARG A 361 -13.85 5.00 -19.70
C ARG A 361 -13.22 3.65 -19.29
N TYR A 362 -13.13 3.39 -17.98
CA TYR A 362 -12.64 2.11 -17.43
C TYR A 362 -13.77 1.30 -16.75
N PHE A 363 -14.75 2.00 -16.17
CA PHE A 363 -15.90 1.43 -15.48
C PHE A 363 -17.21 1.87 -16.15
N PRO A 364 -17.63 1.24 -17.26
CA PRO A 364 -18.79 1.68 -18.04
C PRO A 364 -20.15 1.49 -17.33
N TYR A 365 -20.16 0.95 -16.12
CA TYR A 365 -21.35 0.92 -15.26
C TYR A 365 -21.59 2.25 -14.53
N LEU A 366 -20.61 3.16 -14.50
CA LEU A 366 -20.75 4.49 -13.89
C LEU A 366 -21.56 5.44 -14.78
N ALA A 367 -22.43 6.24 -14.18
CA ALA A 367 -23.09 7.37 -14.82
C ALA A 367 -22.17 8.59 -14.93
N PHE A 368 -21.29 8.79 -13.94
CA PHE A 368 -20.38 9.94 -13.82
C PHE A 368 -18.94 9.48 -13.58
N ASN A 369 -17.97 10.35 -13.84
CA ASN A 369 -16.62 10.22 -13.32
C ASN A 369 -16.57 10.71 -11.86
N HIS A 370 -15.73 10.07 -11.03
CA HIS A 370 -15.55 10.42 -9.61
C HIS A 370 -14.05 10.46 -9.26
N SER A 371 -13.76 10.77 -7.99
CA SER A 371 -12.41 10.78 -7.41
C SER A 371 -11.72 9.41 -7.45
N GLY A 372 -10.55 9.32 -6.80
CA GLY A 372 -9.96 8.04 -6.49
C GLY A 372 -10.88 7.18 -5.60
N HIS A 373 -10.59 5.89 -5.52
CA HIS A 373 -11.49 4.92 -4.91
C HIS A 373 -10.77 3.63 -4.50
N TYR A 374 -11.18 3.07 -3.36
CA TYR A 374 -10.83 1.71 -2.96
C TYR A 374 -11.95 0.72 -3.25
N GLN A 375 -11.58 -0.41 -3.83
CA GLN A 375 -12.46 -1.56 -4.06
C GLN A 375 -11.68 -2.86 -3.79
N VAL A 376 -12.36 -3.98 -3.58
CA VAL A 376 -11.66 -5.25 -3.26
C VAL A 376 -11.47 -6.11 -4.49
N GLY A 377 -10.23 -6.37 -4.88
CA GLY A 377 -9.85 -7.43 -5.81
C GLY A 377 -9.99 -8.79 -5.13
N ARG A 378 -10.83 -9.66 -5.70
CA ARG A 378 -11.31 -10.91 -5.07
C ARG A 378 -11.29 -12.12 -6.00
N GLY A 379 -10.63 -12.03 -7.15
CA GLY A 379 -10.51 -13.14 -8.10
C GLY A 379 -10.08 -12.72 -9.50
N TYR A 380 -10.04 -13.69 -10.41
CA TYR A 380 -9.74 -13.50 -11.82
C TYR A 380 -10.37 -14.57 -12.72
N ASP A 381 -10.43 -14.27 -14.01
CA ASP A 381 -10.73 -15.22 -15.08
C ASP A 381 -9.69 -15.08 -16.20
N ARG A 382 -8.84 -16.09 -16.39
CA ARG A 382 -7.77 -16.09 -17.40
C ARG A 382 -8.29 -16.13 -18.82
N ALA A 383 -9.41 -16.82 -19.06
CA ALA A 383 -10.01 -16.94 -20.39
C ALA A 383 -10.64 -15.62 -20.85
N LYS A 384 -11.10 -14.79 -19.91
CA LYS A 384 -11.66 -13.45 -20.19
C LYS A 384 -10.65 -12.31 -20.01
N GLY A 385 -9.49 -12.56 -19.40
CA GLY A 385 -8.53 -11.51 -19.06
C GLY A 385 -9.07 -10.51 -18.05
N THR A 386 -9.90 -10.95 -17.10
CA THR A 386 -10.57 -10.07 -16.13
C THR A 386 -10.11 -10.31 -14.70
N ILE A 387 -10.14 -9.23 -13.91
CA ILE A 387 -10.01 -9.23 -12.46
C ILE A 387 -11.42 -9.01 -11.88
N ALA A 388 -11.74 -9.79 -10.85
CA ALA A 388 -13.04 -9.77 -10.21
C ALA A 388 -12.99 -8.87 -8.97
N ILE A 389 -13.90 -7.92 -8.87
CA ILE A 389 -13.95 -6.96 -7.77
C ILE A 389 -15.25 -7.07 -6.96
N TYR A 390 -15.24 -6.51 -5.75
CA TYR A 390 -16.41 -5.90 -5.13
C TYR A 390 -16.30 -4.38 -5.20
N GLU A 391 -17.15 -3.78 -6.03
CA GLU A 391 -17.43 -2.35 -6.07
C GLU A 391 -18.25 -2.00 -4.82
N VAL A 392 -17.78 -1.04 -4.02
CA VAL A 392 -18.43 -0.62 -2.76
C VAL A 392 -19.21 0.67 -2.93
N PHE A 393 -18.93 1.46 -3.97
CA PHE A 393 -19.64 2.69 -4.27
C PHE A 393 -20.97 2.40 -4.98
N ASN A 394 -22.03 3.04 -4.50
CA ASN A 394 -23.34 3.05 -5.13
C ASN A 394 -23.67 4.49 -5.54
N GLU A 395 -23.44 4.86 -6.81
CA GLU A 395 -23.65 6.24 -7.26
C GLU A 395 -25.07 6.73 -6.93
N ARG A 396 -26.10 5.90 -7.13
CA ARG A 396 -27.52 6.25 -6.86
C ARG A 396 -27.77 6.63 -5.40
N ARG A 397 -26.96 6.13 -4.45
CA ARG A 397 -27.04 6.47 -3.02
C ARG A 397 -26.59 7.91 -2.73
N PHE A 398 -25.66 8.45 -3.53
CA PHE A 398 -25.04 9.76 -3.29
C PHE A 398 -25.40 10.81 -4.35
N ASN A 399 -25.91 10.38 -5.51
CA ASN A 399 -26.41 11.20 -6.61
C ASN A 399 -27.73 10.60 -7.12
N SER A 400 -28.83 11.36 -7.05
CA SER A 400 -30.14 10.88 -7.51
C SER A 400 -30.19 10.51 -9.00
N ARG A 401 -29.20 10.94 -9.80
CA ARG A 401 -29.01 10.61 -11.22
C ARG A 401 -28.05 9.42 -11.47
N GLY A 402 -27.32 8.93 -10.46
CA GLY A 402 -26.27 7.92 -10.60
C GLY A 402 -26.77 6.50 -10.90
N ASN A 403 -25.92 5.54 -11.26
CA ASN A 403 -26.35 4.14 -11.43
C ASN A 403 -26.35 3.38 -10.10
N VAL A 404 -26.98 2.20 -10.06
CA VAL A 404 -26.78 1.24 -8.96
C VAL A 404 -25.51 0.46 -9.27
N THR A 405 -24.39 0.92 -8.70
CA THR A 405 -23.05 0.51 -9.12
C THR A 405 -22.42 -0.53 -8.22
N ASP A 406 -22.87 -0.71 -6.99
CA ASP A 406 -22.27 -1.61 -6.00
C ASP A 406 -22.36 -3.11 -6.35
N GLY A 407 -21.53 -3.90 -5.68
CA GLY A 407 -21.50 -5.36 -5.75
C GLY A 407 -20.46 -5.96 -6.71
N PRO A 408 -20.60 -7.25 -7.08
CA PRO A 408 -19.60 -7.97 -7.86
C PRO A 408 -19.52 -7.47 -9.31
N LYS A 409 -18.30 -7.15 -9.76
CA LYS A 409 -17.97 -6.94 -11.19
C LYS A 409 -16.85 -7.89 -11.62
N ASN A 410 -16.67 -8.01 -12.93
CA ASN A 410 -15.43 -8.50 -13.55
C ASN A 410 -14.97 -7.43 -14.52
N ILE A 411 -13.79 -6.86 -14.29
CA ILE A 411 -13.22 -5.74 -15.06
C ILE A 411 -12.07 -6.29 -15.90
N PRO A 412 -11.93 -5.93 -17.20
CA PRO A 412 -10.75 -6.29 -17.97
C PRO A 412 -9.48 -5.81 -17.24
N ALA A 413 -8.47 -6.66 -17.11
CA ALA A 413 -7.27 -6.34 -16.32
C ALA A 413 -6.54 -5.10 -16.86
N THR A 414 -6.60 -4.87 -18.18
CA THR A 414 -6.12 -3.65 -18.85
C THR A 414 -6.89 -2.40 -18.42
N ALA A 415 -8.22 -2.48 -18.24
CA ALA A 415 -9.04 -1.36 -17.82
C ALA A 415 -8.80 -1.04 -16.33
N LEU A 416 -8.70 -2.07 -15.49
CA LEU A 416 -8.40 -1.92 -14.07
C LEU A 416 -6.99 -1.33 -13.85
N PHE A 417 -5.98 -1.84 -14.56
CA PHE A 417 -4.62 -1.29 -14.55
C PHE A 417 -4.59 0.19 -14.98
N ASN A 418 -5.27 0.54 -16.07
CA ASN A 418 -5.34 1.93 -16.52
C ASN A 418 -6.11 2.84 -15.54
N ALA A 419 -7.09 2.30 -14.81
CA ALA A 419 -7.77 3.02 -13.73
C ALA A 419 -6.86 3.22 -12.51
N THR A 420 -6.01 2.26 -12.17
CA THR A 420 -4.94 2.41 -11.16
C THR A 420 -3.92 3.46 -11.58
N LEU A 421 -3.45 3.44 -12.83
CA LEU A 421 -2.52 4.45 -13.36
C LEU A 421 -3.10 5.87 -13.43
N ALA A 422 -4.43 5.99 -13.49
CA ALA A 422 -5.15 7.27 -13.49
C ALA A 422 -5.37 7.85 -12.08
N ASN A 423 -5.24 7.05 -11.02
CA ASN A 423 -5.19 7.54 -9.65
C ASN A 423 -3.81 8.16 -9.40
N SER A 424 -3.74 9.32 -8.74
CA SER A 424 -2.47 10.03 -8.55
C SER A 424 -1.39 9.21 -7.81
N PHE A 425 -1.76 8.31 -6.89
CA PHE A 425 -0.80 7.44 -6.20
C PHE A 425 -0.28 6.26 -7.04
N LYS A 426 -1.04 5.82 -8.05
CA LYS A 426 -0.68 4.69 -8.94
C LYS A 426 -0.23 3.44 -8.19
N ASN A 427 -0.90 3.06 -7.10
CA ASN A 427 -0.51 1.93 -6.25
C ASN A 427 -1.68 0.98 -5.96
N ILE A 428 -1.36 -0.17 -5.35
CA ILE A 428 -2.31 -1.18 -4.82
C ILE A 428 -1.77 -1.71 -3.49
N GLY A 429 -2.65 -2.28 -2.67
CA GLY A 429 -2.28 -2.94 -1.41
C GLY A 429 -2.44 -4.46 -1.54
N LEU A 430 -1.35 -5.22 -1.43
CA LEU A 430 -1.36 -6.68 -1.54
C LEU A 430 -0.32 -7.37 -0.68
#